data_AF-A0A957L630-F1
#
_entry.id   AF-A0A957L630-F1
#
_cell.length_a   1.000
_cell.length_b   1.000
_cell.length_c   1.000
_cell.angle_alpha   90.00
_cell.angle_beta   90.00
_cell.angle_gamma   90.00
#
_symmetry.space_group_name_H-M   'P 1'
#
loop_
_entity.id
_entity.type
_entity.pdbx_description
1 polymer ?
#
loop_
_entity_poly.entity_id
_entity_poly.type
_entity_poly.pdbx_seq_one_letter_code
_entity_poly.pdbx_strand_id
1 'polypeptide(L)'
;MTVFDLFLLVLENLSRRKGRVALTAVGVVIGTAAVVLLVSLGNGLQQNAASQLGGIGDLTKIQVFPFYGEPDPNTGVPATTTILNDDAVSQLQALSGVTAVIPQDYLQSWGYLTIGRSQGSGQFIGVGTDDLSNLGVRAQAGSLAIERGTIVVGSGIPQSFYDPFAPPTDGPPEPIDLLDKQVTMTLVKWDETGGEIHKTIRVRVVGIIAETRDEPDWSIYLPLSEVSGYNTWVMGQPIDRDKVGYQQIIVRAAGVEDVLEIADQITALGYQAYTPQSFVQGINGFYTVLQIIFGGVGAIALLVAAIGIANTMTMAILERTREIGLMKAIGATNQHVLAVFLGESAGIGFLGGLGGVTLGWALGQVANV
;
A
#
# COMPACT_ATOMS: atom_id res chain seq x y z
N MET A 1 -56.83 13.16 1.06
CA MET A 1 -56.29 11.80 1.26
C MET A 1 -55.21 11.89 2.31
N THR A 2 -55.21 11.03 3.32
CA THR A 2 -54.09 10.99 4.27
C THR A 2 -52.90 10.28 3.61
N VAL A 3 -51.68 10.54 4.11
CA VAL A 3 -50.45 9.89 3.59
C VAL A 3 -50.52 8.36 3.76
N PHE A 4 -51.21 7.90 4.80
CA PHE A 4 -51.41 6.48 5.09
C PHE A 4 -52.37 5.82 4.07
N ASP A 5 -53.46 6.50 3.69
CA ASP A 5 -54.37 6.02 2.66
C ASP A 5 -53.66 5.89 1.30
N LEU A 6 -52.79 6.86 0.97
CA LEU A 6 -51.99 6.82 -0.26
C LEU A 6 -51.06 5.61 -0.28
N PHE A 7 -50.38 5.34 0.84
CA PHE A 7 -49.47 4.20 0.96
C PHE A 7 -50.18 2.86 0.80
N LEU A 8 -51.33 2.67 1.48
CA LEU A 8 -52.13 1.45 1.36
C LEU A 8 -52.63 1.25 -0.08
N LEU A 9 -53.09 2.32 -0.73
CA LEU A 9 -53.57 2.30 -2.10
C LEU A 9 -52.46 1.94 -3.10
N VAL A 10 -51.25 2.47 -2.90
CA VAL A 10 -50.06 2.12 -3.69
C VAL A 10 -49.72 0.64 -3.51
N LEU A 11 -49.73 0.12 -2.29
CA LEU A 11 -49.40 -1.28 -1.99
C LEU A 11 -50.40 -2.24 -2.66
N GLU A 12 -51.69 -1.92 -2.60
CA GLU A 12 -52.75 -2.70 -3.22
C GLU A 12 -52.63 -2.71 -4.76
N ASN A 13 -52.31 -1.55 -5.34
CA ASN A 13 -52.09 -1.43 -6.78
C ASN A 13 -50.87 -2.20 -7.29
N LEU A 14 -49.77 -2.20 -6.53
CA LEU A 14 -48.57 -2.98 -6.86
C LEU A 14 -48.86 -4.49 -6.80
N SER A 15 -49.61 -4.93 -5.79
CA SER A 15 -49.99 -6.33 -5.60
C SER A 15 -50.89 -6.88 -6.70
N ARG A 16 -51.73 -6.03 -7.32
CA ARG A 16 -52.60 -6.41 -8.44
C ARG A 16 -51.85 -6.76 -9.73
N ARG A 17 -50.61 -6.29 -9.93
CA ARG A 17 -49.86 -6.42 -11.21
C ARG A 17 -48.49 -7.07 -11.03
N LYS A 18 -48.48 -8.22 -10.34
CA LYS A 18 -47.28 -8.96 -9.91
C LYS A 18 -46.23 -9.18 -11.00
N GLY A 19 -46.63 -9.62 -12.20
CA GLY A 19 -45.69 -9.97 -13.27
C GLY A 19 -44.91 -8.77 -13.83
N ARG A 20 -45.60 -7.66 -14.12
CA ARG A 20 -44.97 -6.47 -14.68
C ARG A 20 -44.13 -5.74 -13.64
N VAL A 21 -44.66 -5.60 -12.42
CA VAL A 21 -43.94 -5.00 -11.29
C VAL A 21 -42.67 -5.79 -10.97
N ALA A 22 -42.74 -7.13 -10.96
CA ALA A 22 -41.56 -7.97 -10.73
C ALA A 22 -40.49 -7.79 -11.82
N LEU A 23 -40.88 -7.79 -13.10
CA LEU A 23 -39.92 -7.66 -14.20
C LEU A 23 -39.19 -6.30 -14.17
N THR A 24 -39.91 -5.22 -13.90
CA THR A 24 -39.32 -3.87 -13.77
C THR A 24 -38.46 -3.77 -12.52
N ALA A 25 -38.91 -4.34 -11.39
CA ALA A 25 -38.14 -4.38 -10.15
C ALA A 25 -36.84 -5.16 -10.32
N VAL A 26 -36.81 -6.26 -11.07
CA VAL A 26 -35.59 -7.05 -11.33
C VAL A 26 -34.49 -6.19 -11.98
N GLY A 27 -34.83 -5.33 -12.94
CA GLY A 27 -33.87 -4.43 -13.55
C GLY A 27 -33.25 -3.46 -12.53
N VAL A 28 -34.08 -2.92 -11.63
CA VAL A 28 -33.63 -2.07 -10.51
C VAL A 28 -32.77 -2.86 -9.53
N VAL A 29 -33.18 -4.08 -9.17
CA VAL A 29 -32.44 -4.99 -8.26
C VAL A 29 -31.05 -5.28 -8.81
N ILE A 30 -30.94 -5.69 -10.07
CA ILE A 30 -29.64 -6.03 -10.69
C ILE A 30 -28.74 -4.80 -10.73
N GLY A 31 -29.27 -3.65 -11.17
CA GLY A 31 -28.50 -2.41 -11.24
C GLY A 31 -27.99 -1.96 -9.87
N THR A 32 -28.87 -1.96 -8.86
CA THR A 32 -28.49 -1.57 -7.50
C THR A 32 -27.56 -2.58 -6.83
N ALA A 33 -27.76 -3.88 -7.04
CA ALA A 33 -26.86 -4.92 -6.53
C ALA A 33 -25.45 -4.79 -7.12
N ALA A 34 -25.32 -4.56 -8.43
CA ALA A 34 -24.03 -4.37 -9.09
C ALA A 34 -23.28 -3.16 -8.54
N VAL A 35 -23.98 -2.03 -8.33
CA VAL A 35 -23.39 -0.82 -7.73
C VAL A 35 -22.90 -1.06 -6.31
N VAL A 36 -23.75 -1.67 -5.48
CA VAL A 36 -23.41 -1.99 -4.08
C VAL A 36 -22.18 -2.89 -4.02
N LEU A 37 -22.13 -3.93 -4.87
CA LEU A 37 -20.98 -4.83 -4.95
C LEU A 37 -19.70 -4.13 -5.38
N LEU A 38 -19.75 -3.34 -6.46
CA LEU A 38 -18.56 -2.64 -6.98
C LEU A 38 -18.02 -1.62 -5.99
N VAL A 39 -18.89 -0.86 -5.32
CA VAL A 39 -18.48 0.12 -4.30
C VAL A 39 -17.92 -0.58 -3.07
N SER A 40 -18.56 -1.67 -2.61
CA SER A 40 -18.08 -2.44 -1.46
C SER A 40 -16.71 -3.07 -1.74
N LEU A 41 -16.53 -3.65 -2.94
CA LEU A 41 -15.24 -4.17 -3.38
C LEU A 41 -14.17 -3.08 -3.45
N GLY A 42 -14.50 -1.91 -4.01
CA GLY A 42 -13.57 -0.78 -4.05
C GLY A 42 -13.09 -0.35 -2.66
N ASN A 43 -14.01 -0.22 -1.70
CA ASN A 43 -13.69 0.14 -0.33
C ASN A 43 -12.93 -0.99 0.41
N GLY A 44 -13.33 -2.26 0.21
CA GLY A 44 -12.68 -3.42 0.80
C GLY A 44 -11.24 -3.57 0.31
N LEU A 45 -11.01 -3.41 -0.99
CA LEU A 45 -9.67 -3.40 -1.58
C LEU A 45 -8.83 -2.21 -1.08
N GLN A 46 -9.42 -1.02 -0.96
CA GLN A 46 -8.73 0.15 -0.39
C GLN A 46 -8.32 -0.09 1.07
N GLN A 47 -9.22 -0.64 1.89
CA GLN A 47 -8.93 -0.95 3.28
C GLN A 47 -7.94 -2.11 3.42
N ASN A 48 -8.04 -3.12 2.56
CA ASN A 48 -7.07 -4.21 2.52
C ASN A 48 -5.68 -3.69 2.14
N ALA A 49 -5.58 -2.89 1.08
CA ALA A 49 -4.34 -2.22 0.70
C ALA A 49 -3.79 -1.42 1.88
N ALA A 50 -4.60 -0.54 2.50
CA ALA A 50 -4.20 0.25 3.67
C ALA A 50 -3.78 -0.61 4.88
N SER A 51 -4.38 -1.79 5.08
CA SER A 51 -4.00 -2.71 6.16
C SER A 51 -2.69 -3.45 5.86
N GLN A 52 -2.38 -3.73 4.60
CA GLN A 52 -1.04 -4.20 4.19
C GLN A 52 0.01 -3.11 4.46
N LEU A 53 -0.39 -1.83 4.42
CA LEU A 53 0.47 -0.72 4.84
C LEU A 53 0.62 -0.60 6.36
N GLY A 54 -0.17 -1.31 7.16
CA GLY A 54 -0.06 -1.31 8.63
C GLY A 54 1.25 -1.95 9.16
N GLY A 55 2.05 -2.56 8.28
CA GLY A 55 3.43 -2.99 8.55
C GLY A 55 4.50 -1.98 8.13
N ILE A 56 4.11 -0.85 7.53
CA ILE A 56 5.05 0.23 7.23
C ILE A 56 5.56 0.76 8.57
N GLY A 57 6.89 0.74 8.73
CA GLY A 57 7.58 1.28 9.90
C GLY A 57 7.39 2.79 10.09
N ASP A 58 8.38 3.44 10.67
CA ASP A 58 8.33 4.86 11.02
C ASP A 58 7.90 5.75 9.83
N LEU A 59 6.69 6.33 9.91
CA LEU A 59 6.11 7.19 8.86
C LEU A 59 6.86 8.51 8.68
N THR A 60 7.77 8.85 9.60
CA THR A 60 8.64 10.02 9.48
C THR A 60 9.89 9.76 8.64
N LYS A 61 10.07 8.51 8.16
CA LYS A 61 11.21 8.10 7.34
C LYS A 61 11.04 8.52 5.88
N ILE A 62 12.02 9.25 5.37
CA ILE A 62 12.16 9.63 3.96
C ILE A 62 13.41 8.94 3.41
N GLN A 63 13.24 8.15 2.37
CA GLN A 63 14.35 7.47 1.68
C GLN A 63 14.78 8.32 0.50
N VAL A 64 16.03 8.76 0.50
CA VAL A 64 16.61 9.61 -0.53
C VAL A 64 17.58 8.79 -1.35
N PHE A 65 17.38 8.76 -2.67
CA PHE A 65 18.24 8.10 -3.63
C PHE A 65 18.86 9.12 -4.60
N PRO A 66 20.04 8.83 -5.15
CA PRO A 66 20.60 9.61 -6.25
C PRO A 66 19.65 9.57 -7.44
N PHE A 67 19.52 10.70 -8.15
CA PHE A 67 18.78 10.73 -9.40
C PHE A 67 19.75 10.48 -10.55
N TYR A 68 19.47 9.45 -11.35
CA TYR A 68 20.15 9.19 -12.61
C TYR A 68 19.22 9.59 -13.76
N GLY A 69 19.29 10.85 -14.19
CA GLY A 69 18.51 11.31 -15.34
C GLY A 69 19.03 10.66 -16.62
N GLU A 70 18.14 10.03 -17.39
CA GLU A 70 18.48 9.58 -18.73
C GLU A 70 18.61 10.79 -19.68
N PRO A 71 19.61 10.79 -20.57
CA PRO A 71 19.73 11.83 -21.57
C PRO A 71 18.56 11.69 -22.56
N ASP A 72 17.74 12.73 -22.68
CA ASP A 72 16.64 12.74 -23.64
C ASP A 72 17.20 12.97 -25.06
N PRO A 73 17.12 11.98 -25.96
CA PRO A 73 17.66 12.08 -27.31
C PRO A 73 17.01 13.18 -28.16
N ASN A 74 15.80 13.65 -27.79
CA ASN A 74 15.02 14.60 -28.57
C ASN A 74 15.22 16.05 -28.12
N THR A 75 15.60 16.30 -26.86
CA THR A 75 15.76 17.65 -26.31
C THR A 75 17.22 18.07 -26.13
N GLY A 76 18.17 17.14 -26.23
CA GLY A 76 19.60 17.41 -26.09
C GLY A 76 20.03 17.82 -24.68
N VAL A 77 19.16 17.62 -23.69
CA VAL A 77 19.46 17.85 -22.28
C VAL A 77 20.40 16.75 -21.79
N PRO A 78 21.59 17.09 -21.25
CA PRO A 78 22.52 16.10 -20.75
C PRO A 78 21.93 15.36 -19.54
N ALA A 79 22.33 14.10 -19.39
CA ALA A 79 22.04 13.30 -18.21
C ALA A 79 22.45 14.07 -16.95
N THR A 80 21.47 14.50 -16.15
CA THR A 80 21.75 15.13 -14.87
C THR A 80 21.80 14.01 -13.83
N THR A 81 23.00 13.71 -13.34
CA THR A 81 23.19 12.77 -12.24
C THR A 81 23.40 13.56 -10.96
N THR A 82 22.54 13.37 -9.96
CA THR A 82 22.77 13.88 -8.61
C THR A 82 23.32 12.74 -7.76
N ILE A 83 24.47 12.99 -7.14
CA ILE A 83 25.13 12.04 -6.24
C ILE A 83 24.85 12.43 -4.80
N LEU A 84 24.74 11.44 -3.92
CA LEU A 84 24.58 11.65 -2.49
C LEU A 84 25.96 11.70 -1.82
N ASN A 85 26.66 12.82 -1.86
CA ASN A 85 27.96 12.97 -1.17
C ASN A 85 27.78 13.56 0.25
N ASP A 86 28.89 13.85 0.93
CA ASP A 86 28.87 14.48 2.26
C ASP A 86 28.27 15.90 2.25
N ASP A 87 28.38 16.62 1.12
CA ASP A 87 27.69 17.89 0.93
C ASP A 87 26.18 17.70 0.90
N ALA A 88 25.68 16.65 0.21
CA ALA A 88 24.27 16.30 0.20
C ALA A 88 23.77 16.00 1.62
N VAL A 89 24.52 15.25 2.42
CA VAL A 89 24.18 15.00 3.84
C VAL A 89 24.03 16.33 4.59
N SER A 90 24.97 17.25 4.40
CA SER A 90 24.95 18.56 5.06
C SER A 90 23.79 19.44 4.60
N GLN A 91 23.46 19.42 3.30
CA GLN A 91 22.30 20.15 2.75
C GLN A 91 20.98 19.60 3.30
N LEU A 92 20.84 18.28 3.37
CA LEU A 92 19.65 17.62 3.91
C LEU A 92 19.48 17.89 5.42
N GLN A 93 20.59 17.93 6.17
CA GLN A 93 20.57 18.29 7.60
C GLN A 93 20.13 19.74 7.84
N ALA A 94 20.37 20.64 6.88
CA ALA A 94 20.00 22.05 6.99
C ALA A 94 18.51 22.32 6.69
N LEU A 95 17.77 21.33 6.18
CA LEU A 95 16.34 21.48 5.93
C LEU A 95 15.56 21.59 7.24
N SER A 96 14.57 22.50 7.26
CA SER A 96 13.70 22.67 8.42
C SER A 96 12.85 21.42 8.63
N GLY A 97 12.70 21.00 9.89
CA GLY A 97 11.91 19.82 10.24
C GLY A 97 12.66 18.49 10.14
N VAL A 98 13.92 18.48 9.69
CA VAL A 98 14.77 17.28 9.72
C VAL A 98 15.39 17.08 11.10
N THR A 99 15.27 15.87 11.65
CA THR A 99 15.82 15.48 12.96
C THR A 99 17.10 14.66 12.85
N ALA A 100 17.23 13.84 11.82
CA ALA A 100 18.40 13.01 11.57
C ALA A 100 18.56 12.75 10.07
N VAL A 101 19.82 12.66 9.63
CA VAL A 101 20.20 12.28 8.27
C VAL A 101 21.25 11.19 8.39
N ILE A 102 20.93 10.01 7.85
CA ILE A 102 21.68 8.78 8.07
C ILE A 102 22.07 8.23 6.70
N PRO A 103 23.34 8.41 6.28
CA PRO A 103 23.82 7.80 5.05
C PRO A 103 23.89 6.28 5.21
N GLN A 104 23.59 5.57 4.11
CA GLN A 104 23.59 4.13 4.04
C GLN A 104 24.30 3.63 2.78
N ASP A 105 25.04 2.54 2.94
CA ASP A 105 25.62 1.79 1.84
C ASP A 105 25.36 0.31 2.00
N TYR A 106 25.08 -0.36 0.89
CA TYR A 106 24.99 -1.81 0.84
C TYR A 106 26.38 -2.39 0.55
N LEU A 107 26.63 -3.56 1.13
CA LEU A 107 27.81 -4.34 0.78
C LEU A 107 27.71 -4.77 -0.70
N GLN A 108 28.76 -4.49 -1.47
CA GLN A 108 28.83 -4.74 -2.91
C GLN A 108 29.34 -6.14 -3.26
N SER A 109 29.24 -7.07 -2.32
CA SER A 109 29.76 -8.44 -2.40
C SER A 109 28.80 -9.37 -1.68
N TRP A 110 28.73 -10.61 -2.15
CA TRP A 110 27.99 -11.64 -1.44
C TRP A 110 28.73 -12.01 -0.15
N GLY A 111 27.97 -12.23 0.92
CA GLY A 111 28.51 -12.63 2.19
C GLY A 111 27.54 -13.47 3.01
N TYR A 112 28.09 -14.17 3.99
CA TYR A 112 27.33 -14.98 4.93
C TYR A 112 28.00 -14.98 6.30
N LEU A 113 27.20 -15.19 7.33
CA LEU A 113 27.63 -15.40 8.70
C LEU A 113 27.78 -16.90 8.96
N THR A 114 28.85 -17.28 9.65
CA THR A 114 29.11 -18.66 10.08
C THR A 114 29.23 -18.72 11.59
N ILE A 115 28.51 -19.65 12.21
CA ILE A 115 28.63 -20.00 13.62
C ILE A 115 28.69 -21.52 13.76
N GLY A 116 29.81 -22.04 14.26
CA GLY A 116 30.03 -23.49 14.30
C GLY A 116 29.98 -24.11 12.90
N ARG A 117 28.97 -24.96 12.65
CA ARG A 117 28.72 -25.61 11.35
C ARG A 117 27.64 -24.92 10.52
N SER A 118 26.91 -23.98 11.11
CA SER A 118 25.75 -23.35 10.48
C SER A 118 26.15 -22.07 9.76
N GLN A 119 25.53 -21.83 8.61
CA GLN A 119 25.69 -20.64 7.79
C GLN A 119 24.35 -19.94 7.62
N GLY A 120 24.32 -18.63 7.83
CA GLY A 120 23.18 -17.78 7.59
C GLY A 120 23.55 -16.62 6.69
N SER A 121 22.60 -16.15 5.88
CA SER A 121 22.79 -15.00 5.01
C SER A 121 21.78 -13.90 5.34
N GLY A 122 22.11 -12.69 4.92
CA GLY A 122 21.31 -11.50 5.09
C GLY A 122 21.91 -10.36 4.28
N GLN A 123 21.14 -9.28 4.13
CA GLN A 123 21.62 -8.09 3.43
C GLN A 123 22.51 -7.28 4.37
N PHE A 124 23.78 -7.09 4.02
CA PHE A 124 24.70 -6.30 4.83
C PHE A 124 24.55 -4.82 4.50
N ILE A 125 24.18 -4.03 5.49
CA ILE A 125 23.92 -2.59 5.38
C ILE A 125 24.85 -1.84 6.33
N GLY A 126 25.63 -0.92 5.77
CA GLY A 126 26.42 0.03 6.51
C GLY A 126 25.60 1.27 6.83
N VAL A 127 25.53 1.67 8.10
CA VAL A 127 24.74 2.83 8.54
C VAL A 127 25.62 3.89 9.17
N GLY A 128 25.39 5.14 8.81
CA GLY A 128 26.10 6.31 9.33
C GLY A 128 25.58 6.80 10.68
N THR A 129 25.15 5.89 11.55
CA THR A 129 24.66 6.20 12.90
C THR A 129 25.22 5.18 13.89
N ASP A 130 25.51 5.64 15.10
CA ASP A 130 25.99 4.78 16.19
C ASP A 130 24.83 4.08 16.92
N ASP A 131 23.58 4.48 16.66
CA ASP A 131 22.39 3.86 17.23
C ASP A 131 21.29 3.68 16.17
N LEU A 132 20.92 2.42 15.92
CA LEU A 132 19.87 2.07 14.98
C LEU A 132 18.47 2.52 15.42
N SER A 133 18.24 2.91 16.67
CA SER A 133 16.95 3.49 17.08
C SER A 133 16.59 4.71 16.22
N ASN A 134 17.60 5.41 15.70
CA ASN A 134 17.45 6.51 14.75
C ASN A 134 16.94 6.07 13.37
N LEU A 135 16.81 4.78 13.07
CA LEU A 135 16.14 4.27 11.87
C LEU A 135 14.66 3.94 12.12
N GLY A 136 14.15 4.20 13.34
CA GLY A 136 12.79 3.87 13.74
C GLY A 136 12.58 2.39 14.11
N VAL A 137 13.66 1.62 14.24
CA VAL A 137 13.61 0.22 14.68
C VAL A 137 13.68 0.11 16.20
N ARG A 138 13.18 -1.01 16.74
CA ARG A 138 13.18 -1.31 18.18
C ARG A 138 14.01 -2.56 18.44
N ALA A 139 14.67 -2.63 19.59
CA ALA A 139 15.36 -3.83 20.03
C ALA A 139 14.33 -4.88 20.46
N GLN A 140 14.45 -6.10 19.93
CA GLN A 140 13.84 -7.28 20.53
C GLN A 140 14.70 -7.82 21.67
N ALA A 141 16.02 -7.83 21.47
CA ALA A 141 17.00 -8.28 22.44
C ALA A 141 18.33 -7.54 22.25
N GLY A 142 19.08 -7.34 23.33
CA GLY A 142 20.38 -6.69 23.29
C GLY A 142 20.34 -5.18 23.09
N SER A 143 21.39 -4.63 22.47
CA SER A 143 21.59 -3.21 22.22
C SER A 143 21.49 -2.89 20.72
N LEU A 144 20.95 -1.72 20.39
CA LEU A 144 20.95 -1.15 19.03
C LEU A 144 22.18 -0.28 18.74
N ALA A 145 23.06 -0.11 19.72
CA ALA A 145 24.32 0.60 19.54
C ALA A 145 25.27 -0.21 18.66
N ILE A 146 25.77 0.41 17.60
CA ILE A 146 26.68 -0.20 16.64
C ILE A 146 28.07 0.45 16.79
N GLU A 147 29.05 -0.39 17.08
CA GLU A 147 30.47 -0.05 17.16
C GLU A 147 31.28 -0.91 16.18
N ARG A 148 32.54 -0.52 15.93
CA ARG A 148 33.45 -1.31 15.08
C ARG A 148 33.62 -2.74 15.60
N GLY A 149 33.46 -3.70 14.70
CA GLY A 149 33.54 -5.13 15.02
C GLY A 149 32.28 -5.70 15.68
N THR A 150 31.20 -4.91 15.74
CA THR A 150 29.89 -5.35 16.21
C THR A 150 28.85 -5.28 15.10
N ILE A 151 27.84 -6.13 15.18
CA ILE A 151 26.72 -6.14 14.26
C ILE A 151 25.41 -6.23 15.02
N VAL A 152 24.37 -5.63 14.44
CA VAL A 152 22.98 -5.82 14.87
C VAL A 152 22.23 -6.52 13.75
N VAL A 153 21.46 -7.54 14.08
CA VAL A 153 20.79 -8.40 13.09
C VAL A 153 19.27 -8.23 13.17
N GLY A 154 18.60 -8.40 12.03
CA GLY A 154 17.14 -8.50 11.97
C GLY A 154 16.60 -9.76 12.64
N SER A 155 15.31 -9.75 12.96
CA SER A 155 14.58 -10.88 13.59
C SER A 155 14.56 -12.16 12.73
N GLY A 156 14.66 -12.02 11.40
CA GLY A 156 14.68 -13.11 10.44
C GLY A 156 16.06 -13.75 10.25
N ILE A 157 17.15 -13.04 10.58
CA ILE A 157 18.52 -13.57 10.42
C ILE A 157 18.77 -14.85 11.22
N PRO A 158 18.36 -14.99 12.49
CA PRO A 158 18.43 -16.27 13.21
C PRO A 158 17.79 -17.46 12.49
N GLN A 159 16.75 -17.21 11.67
CA GLN A 159 16.01 -18.23 10.93
C GLN A 159 16.69 -18.58 9.59
N SER A 160 17.59 -17.73 9.09
CA SER A 160 18.31 -17.98 7.83
C SER A 160 19.45 -18.99 7.99
N PHE A 161 19.81 -19.35 9.23
CA PHE A 161 20.88 -20.30 9.49
C PHE A 161 20.47 -21.73 9.16
N TYR A 162 21.30 -22.39 8.37
CA TYR A 162 21.20 -23.82 8.07
C TYR A 162 22.58 -24.48 8.15
N ASP A 163 22.64 -25.78 8.43
CA ASP A 163 23.87 -26.56 8.30
C ASP A 163 23.96 -27.09 6.85
N PRO A 164 24.90 -26.62 6.02
CA PRO A 164 25.04 -27.06 4.63
C PRO A 164 25.44 -28.53 4.49
N PHE A 165 25.88 -29.17 5.57
CA PHE A 165 26.27 -30.58 5.60
C PHE A 165 25.27 -31.48 6.34
N ALA A 166 24.17 -30.93 6.85
CA ALA A 166 23.13 -31.73 7.48
C ALA A 166 22.27 -32.45 6.43
N PRO A 167 21.76 -33.66 6.73
CA PRO A 167 20.74 -34.30 5.91
C PRO A 167 19.51 -33.38 5.77
N PRO A 168 18.79 -33.43 4.64
CA PRO A 168 17.52 -32.73 4.51
C PRO A 168 16.60 -33.13 5.66
N THR A 169 16.13 -32.16 6.43
CA THR A 169 15.21 -32.36 7.56
C THR A 169 13.81 -31.91 7.14
N ASP A 170 12.79 -32.66 7.56
CA ASP A 170 11.38 -32.27 7.39
C ASP A 170 11.02 -31.22 8.45
N GLY A 171 11.18 -29.95 8.13
CA GLY A 171 10.76 -28.84 8.96
C GLY A 171 11.64 -27.59 8.81
N PRO A 172 11.13 -26.39 9.16
CA PRO A 172 11.95 -25.19 9.20
C PRO A 172 13.07 -25.35 10.25
N PRO A 173 14.31 -24.92 9.97
CA PRO A 173 15.41 -25.02 10.91
C PRO A 173 15.09 -24.26 12.20
N GLU A 174 15.50 -24.82 13.34
CA GLU A 174 15.36 -24.12 14.63
C GLU A 174 16.22 -22.85 14.63
N PRO A 175 15.67 -21.69 15.03
CA PRO A 175 16.42 -20.44 15.04
C PRO A 175 17.63 -20.53 15.97
N ILE A 176 18.78 -20.06 15.50
CA ILE A 176 20.00 -20.03 16.32
C ILE A 176 19.99 -18.79 17.21
N ASP A 177 20.34 -18.97 18.50
CA ASP A 177 20.60 -17.83 19.38
C ASP A 177 21.92 -17.15 19.01
N LEU A 178 21.80 -15.96 18.42
CA LEU A 178 22.92 -15.16 17.98
C LEU A 178 23.38 -14.13 19.01
N LEU A 179 22.57 -13.81 20.04
CA LEU A 179 22.87 -12.69 20.93
C LEU A 179 24.17 -12.93 21.71
N ASP A 180 25.02 -11.89 21.77
CA ASP A 180 26.34 -11.90 22.42
C ASP A 180 27.32 -12.97 21.89
N LYS A 181 27.02 -13.61 20.75
CA LYS A 181 27.92 -14.57 20.11
C LYS A 181 28.92 -13.86 19.21
N GLN A 182 30.13 -14.44 19.13
CA GLN A 182 31.07 -14.13 18.06
C GLN A 182 30.73 -14.98 16.84
N VAL A 183 30.45 -14.31 15.73
CA VAL A 183 30.17 -14.93 14.45
C VAL A 183 31.25 -14.56 13.44
N THR A 184 31.45 -15.44 12.48
CA THR A 184 32.43 -15.23 11.42
C THR A 184 31.71 -14.76 10.17
N MET A 185 31.94 -13.50 9.79
CA MET A 185 31.43 -12.93 8.54
C MET A 185 32.42 -13.23 7.42
N THR A 186 31.96 -13.93 6.39
CA THR A 186 32.77 -14.24 5.20
C THR A 186 32.22 -13.45 4.02
N LEU A 187 33.09 -12.67 3.39
CA LEU A 187 32.82 -11.93 2.17
C LEU A 187 33.46 -12.65 0.99
N VAL A 188 32.74 -12.76 -0.12
CA VAL A 188 33.19 -13.47 -1.32
C VAL A 188 33.30 -12.50 -2.48
N LYS A 189 34.48 -12.45 -3.10
CA LYS A 189 34.68 -11.81 -4.39
C LYS A 189 35.28 -12.80 -5.38
N TRP A 190 35.06 -12.56 -6.67
CA TRP A 190 35.62 -13.37 -7.74
C TRP A 190 36.83 -12.65 -8.33
N ASP A 191 37.87 -13.41 -8.66
CA ASP A 191 38.99 -12.92 -9.45
C ASP A 191 38.66 -12.91 -10.95
N GLU A 192 39.55 -12.32 -11.76
CA GLU A 192 39.40 -12.23 -13.22
C GLU A 192 39.37 -13.60 -13.93
N THR A 193 39.80 -14.66 -13.24
CA THR A 193 39.82 -16.04 -13.73
C THR A 193 38.65 -16.89 -13.22
N GLY A 194 37.74 -16.31 -12.43
CA GLY A 194 36.59 -16.98 -11.83
C GLY A 194 36.88 -17.72 -10.51
N GLY A 195 38.08 -17.56 -9.94
CA GLY A 195 38.43 -18.07 -8.62
C GLY A 195 37.81 -17.25 -7.50
N GLU A 196 37.36 -17.92 -6.44
CA GLU A 196 36.75 -17.26 -5.28
C GLU A 196 37.81 -16.80 -4.28
N ILE A 197 37.80 -15.51 -3.94
CA ILE A 197 38.62 -14.92 -2.89
C ILE A 197 37.71 -14.63 -1.70
N HIS A 198 37.97 -15.31 -0.59
CA HIS A 198 37.20 -15.16 0.64
C HIS A 198 37.94 -14.23 1.60
N LYS A 199 37.19 -13.32 2.24
CA LYS A 199 37.69 -12.49 3.34
C LYS A 199 36.86 -12.76 4.58
N THR A 200 37.54 -13.22 5.62
CA THR A 200 36.91 -13.66 6.87
C THR A 200 37.16 -12.65 7.97
N ILE A 201 36.08 -12.19 8.61
CA ILE A 201 36.10 -11.16 9.64
C ILE A 201 35.32 -11.69 10.84
N ARG A 202 35.87 -11.52 12.05
CA ARG A 202 35.16 -11.87 13.28
C ARG A 202 34.39 -10.66 13.79
N VAL A 203 33.09 -10.83 14.00
CA VAL A 203 32.22 -9.78 14.53
C VAL A 203 31.38 -10.33 15.68
N ARG A 204 30.95 -9.45 16.58
CA ARG A 204 30.07 -9.81 17.69
C ARG A 204 28.66 -9.30 17.44
N VAL A 205 27.67 -10.16 17.62
CA VAL A 205 26.26 -9.75 17.56
C VAL A 205 25.87 -9.11 18.88
N VAL A 206 25.49 -7.83 18.86
CA VAL A 206 25.17 -7.06 20.08
C VAL A 206 23.66 -6.84 20.28
N GLY A 207 22.86 -7.06 19.24
CA GLY A 207 21.41 -6.94 19.33
C GLY A 207 20.66 -7.58 18.18
N ILE A 208 19.37 -7.80 18.42
CA ILE A 208 18.39 -8.31 17.48
C ILE A 208 17.25 -7.30 17.39
N ILE A 209 16.91 -6.89 16.18
CA ILE A 209 15.80 -5.96 15.90
C ILE A 209 14.47 -6.70 16.04
N ALA A 210 13.46 -6.04 16.57
CA ALA A 210 12.09 -6.55 16.63
C ALA A 210 11.47 -6.65 15.24
N GLU A 211 10.66 -7.69 15.03
CA GLU A 211 9.97 -7.94 13.76
C GLU A 211 9.16 -6.71 13.33
N THR A 212 9.51 -6.19 12.16
CA THR A 212 8.85 -5.06 11.50
C THR A 212 8.09 -5.49 10.25
N ARG A 213 8.28 -6.74 9.79
CA ARG A 213 7.77 -7.28 8.51
C ARG A 213 8.19 -6.47 7.29
N ASP A 214 9.39 -5.90 7.39
CA ASP A 214 9.99 -5.06 6.36
C ASP A 214 11.47 -5.45 6.20
N GLU A 215 12.20 -4.72 5.35
CA GLU A 215 13.62 -4.90 5.07
C GLU A 215 14.52 -5.12 6.32
N PRO A 216 14.33 -4.43 7.47
CA PRO A 216 15.19 -4.60 8.64
C PRO A 216 15.22 -6.02 9.20
N ASP A 217 14.18 -6.83 8.97
CA ASP A 217 14.08 -8.19 9.53
C ASP A 217 15.10 -9.15 8.91
N TRP A 218 15.49 -8.93 7.66
CA TRP A 218 16.47 -9.74 6.92
C TRP A 218 17.80 -9.01 6.67
N SER A 219 18.03 -7.93 7.41
CA SER A 219 19.21 -7.09 7.29
C SER A 219 20.19 -7.32 8.43
N ILE A 220 21.48 -7.13 8.12
CA ILE A 220 22.59 -7.14 9.06
C ILE A 220 23.23 -5.76 9.02
N TYR A 221 23.17 -5.03 10.12
CA TYR A 221 23.65 -3.66 10.22
C TYR A 221 25.06 -3.60 10.81
N LEU A 222 25.90 -2.78 10.17
CA LEU A 222 27.29 -2.53 10.54
C LEU A 222 27.59 -1.02 10.50
N PRO A 223 28.68 -0.53 11.15
CA PRO A 223 29.08 0.85 10.97
C PRO A 223 29.42 1.12 9.50
N LEU A 224 28.95 2.25 8.96
CA LEU A 224 29.21 2.66 7.57
C LEU A 224 30.70 2.67 7.22
N SER A 225 31.56 3.02 8.17
CA SER A 225 33.01 3.02 7.98
C SER A 225 33.60 1.62 7.70
N GLU A 226 33.02 0.56 8.28
CA GLU A 226 33.46 -0.81 8.02
C GLU A 226 32.98 -1.28 6.64
N VAL A 227 31.72 -1.05 6.30
CA VAL A 227 31.17 -1.41 4.98
C VAL A 227 31.89 -0.66 3.87
N SER A 228 32.22 0.62 4.07
CA SER A 228 33.08 1.38 3.15
C SER A 228 34.43 0.69 2.93
N GLY A 229 35.09 0.27 4.02
CA GLY A 229 36.37 -0.46 3.96
C GLY A 229 36.27 -1.86 3.36
N TYR A 230 35.11 -2.52 3.47
CA TYR A 230 34.85 -3.78 2.80
C TYR A 230 34.62 -3.57 1.30
N ASN A 231 33.82 -2.57 0.92
CA ASN A 231 33.56 -2.25 -0.48
C ASN A 231 34.83 -1.80 -1.22
N THR A 232 35.76 -1.08 -0.59
CA THR A 232 37.07 -0.78 -1.22
C THR A 232 37.88 -2.04 -1.51
N TRP A 233 37.84 -3.05 -0.63
CA TRP A 233 38.50 -4.34 -0.86
C TRP A 233 37.83 -5.16 -1.97
N VAL A 234 36.49 -5.09 -2.06
CA VAL A 234 35.71 -5.75 -3.11
C VAL A 234 36.01 -5.12 -4.47
N MET A 235 35.91 -3.79 -4.57
CA MET A 235 36.12 -3.05 -5.81
C MET A 235 37.59 -2.94 -6.23
N GLY A 236 38.53 -3.20 -5.32
CA GLY A 236 39.97 -3.08 -5.59
C GLY A 236 40.48 -1.64 -5.73
N GLN A 237 39.62 -0.65 -5.46
CA GLN A 237 39.93 0.77 -5.53
C GLN A 237 39.29 1.54 -4.36
N PRO A 238 39.91 2.64 -3.88
CA PRO A 238 39.28 3.52 -2.90
C PRO A 238 37.96 4.09 -3.44
N ILE A 239 36.95 4.16 -2.58
CA ILE A 239 35.66 4.76 -2.91
C ILE A 239 35.78 6.26 -2.68
N ASP A 240 35.76 6.99 -3.78
CA ASP A 240 35.72 8.44 -3.80
C ASP A 240 34.27 8.91 -3.62
N ARG A 241 33.95 9.45 -2.43
CA ARG A 241 32.59 9.86 -2.06
C ARG A 241 32.07 11.01 -2.92
N ASP A 242 32.96 11.82 -3.47
CA ASP A 242 32.61 12.93 -4.35
C ASP A 242 32.26 12.48 -5.78
N LYS A 243 32.47 11.21 -6.11
CA LYS A 243 32.14 10.65 -7.44
C LYS A 243 31.09 9.56 -7.37
N VAL A 244 31.16 8.72 -6.35
CA VAL A 244 30.26 7.56 -6.19
C VAL A 244 29.07 7.92 -5.30
N GLY A 245 29.28 8.78 -4.29
CA GLY A 245 28.28 9.07 -3.28
C GLY A 245 27.95 7.88 -2.38
N TYR A 246 26.90 8.04 -1.58
CA TYR A 246 26.17 7.02 -0.84
C TYR A 246 25.09 6.43 -1.74
N GLN A 247 24.75 5.17 -1.52
CA GLN A 247 23.68 4.52 -2.29
C GLN A 247 22.30 5.04 -1.88
N GLN A 248 22.15 5.38 -0.60
CA GLN A 248 20.91 5.89 -0.04
C GLN A 248 21.22 6.79 1.15
N ILE A 249 20.36 7.78 1.38
CA ILE A 249 20.32 8.54 2.63
C ILE A 249 18.92 8.41 3.22
N ILE A 250 18.84 8.10 4.50
CA ILE A 250 17.58 8.16 5.25
C ILE A 250 17.50 9.50 5.96
N VAL A 251 16.45 10.25 5.68
CA VAL A 251 16.12 11.50 6.36
C VAL A 251 14.93 11.25 7.28
N ARG A 252 14.99 11.73 8.53
CA ARG A 252 13.88 11.65 9.47
C ARG A 252 13.26 13.00 9.72
N ALA A 253 11.96 13.10 9.50
CA ALA A 253 11.19 14.29 9.83
C ALA A 253 10.84 14.34 11.34
N ALA A 254 10.65 15.55 11.87
CA ALA A 254 10.21 15.78 13.24
C ALA A 254 8.75 15.34 13.45
N GLY A 255 7.90 15.54 12.43
CA GLY A 255 6.51 15.11 12.40
C GLY A 255 6.15 14.45 11.07
N VAL A 256 5.10 13.63 11.07
CA VAL A 256 4.55 13.00 9.86
C VAL A 256 3.99 14.04 8.88
N GLU A 257 3.53 15.18 9.39
CA GLU A 257 2.96 16.27 8.59
C GLU A 257 4.01 16.96 7.71
N ASP A 258 5.25 17.05 8.19
CA ASP A 258 6.36 17.70 7.49
C ASP A 258 7.00 16.80 6.41
N VAL A 259 6.70 15.50 6.43
CA VAL A 259 7.35 14.48 5.58
C VAL A 259 7.21 14.79 4.09
N LEU A 260 6.03 15.20 3.66
CA LEU A 260 5.76 15.48 2.26
C LEU A 260 6.44 16.77 1.81
N GLU A 261 6.40 17.82 2.63
CA GLU A 261 7.06 19.08 2.33
C GLU A 261 8.58 18.90 2.22
N ILE A 262 9.17 18.16 3.17
CA ILE A 262 10.60 17.84 3.13
C ILE A 262 10.92 16.99 1.90
N ALA A 263 10.10 16.00 1.55
CA ALA A 263 10.31 15.18 0.35
C ALA A 263 10.25 16.00 -0.95
N ASP A 264 9.33 16.97 -1.04
CA ASP A 264 9.24 17.90 -2.16
C ASP A 264 10.47 18.81 -2.24
N GLN A 265 10.96 19.32 -1.10
CA GLN A 265 12.21 20.10 -1.04
C GLN A 265 13.42 19.27 -1.49
N ILE A 266 13.53 18.01 -1.06
CA ILE A 266 14.59 17.09 -1.48
C ILE A 266 14.52 16.81 -2.98
N THR A 267 13.31 16.66 -3.51
CA THR A 267 13.09 16.47 -4.95
C THR A 267 13.46 17.73 -5.74
N ALA A 268 13.18 18.92 -5.21
CA ALA A 268 13.58 20.19 -5.81
C ALA A 268 15.10 20.41 -5.82
N LEU A 269 15.83 19.79 -4.88
CA LEU A 269 17.30 19.73 -4.90
C LEU A 269 17.85 18.76 -5.97
N GLY A 270 16.96 18.01 -6.64
CA GLY A 270 17.31 17.07 -7.71
C GLY A 270 17.57 15.64 -7.24
N TYR A 271 17.21 15.29 -6.01
CA TYR A 271 17.27 13.91 -5.50
C TYR A 271 15.93 13.19 -5.67
N GLN A 272 15.90 11.87 -5.52
CA GLN A 272 14.64 11.12 -5.48
C GLN A 272 14.26 10.85 -4.03
N ALA A 273 13.13 11.40 -3.57
CA ALA A 273 12.60 11.14 -2.24
C ALA A 273 11.41 10.17 -2.31
N TYR A 274 11.52 9.04 -1.62
CA TYR A 274 10.43 8.08 -1.43
C TYR A 274 9.97 8.12 0.02
N THR A 275 8.68 8.31 0.22
CA THR A 275 8.05 8.33 1.53
C THR A 275 6.94 7.29 1.56
N PRO A 276 6.67 6.65 2.71
CA PRO A 276 5.51 5.79 2.81
C PRO A 276 4.18 6.53 2.57
N GLN A 277 4.14 7.82 2.89
CA GLN A 277 2.96 8.65 2.72
C GLN A 277 2.63 8.93 1.25
N SER A 278 3.63 9.13 0.38
CA SER A 278 3.38 9.30 -1.07
C SER A 278 2.80 8.03 -1.70
N PHE A 279 3.19 6.86 -1.21
CA PHE A 279 2.59 5.59 -1.62
C PHE A 279 1.12 5.47 -1.22
N VAL A 280 0.78 5.82 0.03
CA VAL A 280 -0.62 5.85 0.51
C VAL A 280 -1.47 6.81 -0.33
N GLN A 281 -0.94 8.00 -0.65
CA GLN A 281 -1.64 8.97 -1.49
C GLN A 281 -1.86 8.44 -2.91
N GLY A 282 -0.86 7.79 -3.51
CA GLY A 282 -0.99 7.15 -4.82
C GLY A 282 -2.10 6.10 -4.85
N ILE A 283 -2.16 5.25 -3.82
CA ILE A 283 -3.21 4.25 -3.65
C ILE A 283 -4.59 4.92 -3.52
N ASN A 284 -4.72 5.91 -2.65
CA ASN A 284 -5.99 6.61 -2.45
C ASN A 284 -6.46 7.33 -3.72
N GLY A 285 -5.54 7.92 -4.48
CA GLY A 285 -5.83 8.54 -5.78
C GLY A 285 -6.37 7.54 -6.80
N PHE A 286 -5.71 6.39 -6.92
CA PHE A 286 -6.17 5.29 -7.78
C PHE A 286 -7.58 4.80 -7.41
N TYR A 287 -7.84 4.55 -6.12
CA TYR A 287 -9.16 4.13 -5.66
C TYR A 287 -10.24 5.20 -5.85
N THR A 288 -9.88 6.49 -5.71
CA THR A 288 -10.81 7.59 -5.99
C THR A 288 -11.24 7.59 -7.45
N VAL A 289 -10.31 7.39 -8.40
CA VAL A 289 -10.63 7.27 -9.82
C VAL A 289 -11.52 6.07 -10.08
N LEU A 290 -11.23 4.93 -9.47
CA LEU A 290 -12.05 3.72 -9.58
C LEU A 290 -13.48 3.95 -9.05
N GLN A 291 -13.63 4.61 -7.90
CA GLN A 291 -14.93 4.98 -7.35
C GLN A 291 -15.71 5.92 -8.27
N ILE A 292 -15.05 6.89 -8.93
CA ILE A 292 -15.69 7.76 -9.91
C ILE A 292 -16.21 6.94 -11.10
N ILE A 293 -15.41 5.99 -11.61
CA ILE A 293 -15.82 5.11 -12.71
C ILE A 293 -17.01 4.25 -12.30
N PHE A 294 -16.95 3.56 -11.15
CA PHE A 294 -18.03 2.72 -10.65
C PHE A 294 -19.29 3.52 -10.31
N GLY A 295 -19.13 4.72 -9.75
CA GLY A 295 -20.22 5.67 -9.53
C GLY A 295 -20.86 6.09 -10.84
N GLY A 296 -20.07 6.34 -11.89
CA GLY A 296 -20.55 6.65 -13.23
C GLY A 296 -21.34 5.50 -13.86
N VAL A 297 -20.82 4.27 -13.80
CA VAL A 297 -21.54 3.07 -14.25
C VAL A 297 -22.85 2.89 -13.45
N GLY A 298 -22.81 3.13 -12.15
CA GLY A 298 -23.99 3.09 -11.29
C GLY A 298 -25.04 4.13 -11.63
N ALA A 299 -24.62 5.35 -11.95
CA ALA A 299 -25.52 6.40 -12.43
C ALA A 299 -26.20 6.00 -13.75
N ILE A 300 -25.47 5.39 -14.68
CA ILE A 300 -26.03 4.86 -15.93
C ILE A 300 -27.03 3.74 -15.65
N ALA A 301 -26.70 2.80 -14.75
CA ALA A 301 -27.60 1.72 -14.37
C ALA A 301 -28.91 2.23 -13.75
N LEU A 302 -28.83 3.24 -12.87
CA LEU A 302 -30.00 3.90 -12.30
C LEU A 302 -30.83 4.64 -13.36
N LEU A 303 -30.18 5.27 -14.34
CA LEU A 303 -30.87 5.93 -15.46
C LEU A 303 -31.62 4.92 -16.33
N VAL A 304 -31.00 3.79 -16.67
CA VAL A 304 -31.66 2.70 -17.41
C VAL A 304 -32.84 2.14 -16.62
N ALA A 305 -32.69 1.96 -15.30
CA ALA A 305 -33.76 1.54 -14.42
C ALA A 305 -34.91 2.55 -14.37
N ALA A 306 -34.61 3.86 -14.30
CA ALA A 306 -35.60 4.92 -14.33
C ALA A 306 -36.39 4.95 -15.65
N ILE A 307 -35.72 4.75 -16.79
CA ILE A 307 -36.39 4.62 -18.10
C ILE A 307 -37.28 3.37 -18.13
N GLY A 308 -36.82 2.25 -17.58
CA GLY A 308 -37.61 1.02 -17.45
C GLY A 308 -38.88 1.22 -16.61
N ILE A 309 -38.77 1.93 -15.49
CA ILE A 309 -39.90 2.33 -14.65
C ILE A 309 -40.84 3.25 -15.44
N ALA A 310 -40.30 4.27 -16.13
CA ALA A 310 -41.10 5.20 -16.92
C ALA A 310 -41.92 4.49 -18.02
N ASN A 311 -41.30 3.55 -18.75
CA ASN A 311 -41.99 2.74 -19.77
C ASN A 311 -43.13 1.91 -19.16
N THR A 312 -42.87 1.30 -18.00
CA THR A 312 -43.86 0.52 -17.26
C THR A 312 -45.04 1.38 -16.81
N MET A 313 -44.73 2.56 -16.26
CA MET A 313 -45.71 3.52 -15.75
C MET A 313 -46.56 4.14 -16.85
N THR A 314 -45.95 4.47 -17.99
CA THR A 314 -46.67 5.01 -19.15
C THR A 314 -47.76 4.05 -19.61
N MET A 315 -47.43 2.76 -19.74
CA MET A 315 -48.42 1.74 -20.09
C MET A 315 -49.48 1.57 -19.00
N ALA A 316 -49.10 1.61 -17.71
CA ALA A 316 -50.06 1.52 -16.61
C ALA A 316 -51.06 2.68 -16.58
N ILE A 317 -50.62 3.88 -16.92
CA ILE A 317 -51.47 5.07 -17.05
C ILE A 317 -52.44 4.92 -18.23
N LEU A 318 -51.94 4.47 -19.39
CA LEU A 318 -52.76 4.29 -20.59
C LEU A 318 -53.88 3.24 -20.39
N GLU A 319 -53.57 2.15 -19.70
CA GLU A 319 -54.55 1.11 -19.36
C GLU A 319 -55.61 1.59 -18.34
N ARG A 320 -55.29 2.61 -17.52
CA ARG A 320 -56.17 3.13 -16.45
C ARG A 320 -56.80 4.49 -16.76
N THR A 321 -56.77 4.92 -18.02
CA THR A 321 -57.36 6.20 -18.47
C THR A 321 -58.80 6.41 -18.02
N ARG A 322 -59.64 5.36 -18.08
CA ARG A 322 -61.03 5.40 -17.60
C ARG A 322 -61.14 5.56 -16.08
N GLU A 323 -60.27 4.91 -15.31
CA GLU A 323 -60.23 5.03 -13.84
C GLU A 323 -59.81 6.45 -13.41
N ILE A 324 -58.84 7.04 -14.11
CA ILE A 324 -58.42 8.43 -13.90
C ILE A 324 -59.56 9.40 -14.19
N GLY A 325 -60.29 9.18 -15.30
CA GLY A 325 -61.45 9.99 -15.68
C GLY A 325 -62.56 9.94 -14.62
N LEU A 326 -62.84 8.75 -14.09
CA LEU A 326 -63.76 8.56 -12.97
C LEU A 326 -63.29 9.33 -11.73
N MET A 327 -62.05 9.12 -11.28
CA MET A 327 -61.49 9.83 -10.11
C MET A 327 -61.64 11.36 -10.22
N LYS A 328 -61.36 11.93 -11.40
CA LYS A 328 -61.52 13.37 -11.64
C LYS A 328 -62.99 13.81 -11.60
N ALA A 329 -63.91 12.99 -12.12
CA ALA A 329 -65.34 13.29 -12.09
C ALA A 329 -65.92 13.32 -10.67
N ILE A 330 -65.34 12.56 -9.72
CA ILE A 330 -65.70 12.57 -8.29
C ILE A 330 -64.95 13.66 -7.48
N GLY A 331 -64.15 14.51 -8.15
CA GLY A 331 -63.50 15.66 -7.53
C GLY A 331 -62.02 15.49 -7.19
N ALA A 332 -61.34 14.42 -7.65
CA ALA A 332 -59.89 14.30 -7.45
C ALA A 332 -59.13 15.34 -8.30
N THR A 333 -58.20 16.07 -7.67
CA THR A 333 -57.32 17.03 -8.34
C THR A 333 -56.22 16.33 -9.15
N ASN A 334 -55.60 17.05 -10.09
CA ASN A 334 -54.45 16.54 -10.85
C ASN A 334 -53.28 16.12 -9.95
N GLN A 335 -53.09 16.81 -8.83
CA GLN A 335 -52.05 16.48 -7.84
C GLN A 335 -52.33 15.16 -7.13
N HIS A 336 -53.60 14.86 -6.79
CA HIS A 336 -53.95 13.56 -6.21
C HIS A 336 -53.65 12.41 -7.17
N VAL A 337 -54.01 12.56 -8.44
CA VAL A 337 -53.72 11.56 -9.47
C VAL A 337 -52.21 11.38 -9.66
N LEU A 338 -51.45 12.48 -9.73
CA LEU A 338 -50.00 12.43 -9.83
C LEU A 338 -49.37 11.73 -8.62
N ALA A 339 -49.83 12.04 -7.40
CA ALA A 339 -49.30 11.45 -6.17
C ALA A 339 -49.50 9.93 -6.12
N VAL A 340 -50.62 9.40 -6.64
CA VAL A 340 -50.86 7.95 -6.73
C VAL A 340 -49.84 7.28 -7.65
N PHE A 341 -49.65 7.79 -8.87
CA PHE A 341 -48.72 7.18 -9.82
C PHE A 341 -47.25 7.39 -9.44
N LEU A 342 -46.90 8.55 -8.86
CA LEU A 342 -45.57 8.79 -8.33
C LEU A 342 -45.28 7.86 -7.12
N GLY A 343 -46.30 7.60 -6.30
CA GLY A 343 -46.22 6.63 -5.22
C GLY A 343 -46.01 5.20 -5.72
N GLU A 344 -46.73 4.79 -6.79
CA GLU A 344 -46.52 3.49 -7.44
C GLU A 344 -45.10 3.33 -7.97
N SER A 345 -44.58 4.32 -8.71
CA SER A 345 -43.22 4.26 -9.26
C SER A 345 -42.15 4.29 -8.18
N ALA A 346 -42.33 5.11 -7.13
CA ALA A 346 -41.46 5.14 -5.97
C ALA A 346 -41.47 3.80 -5.22
N GLY A 347 -42.63 3.15 -5.10
CA GLY A 347 -42.75 1.80 -4.50
C GLY A 347 -41.99 0.74 -5.29
N ILE A 348 -42.05 0.76 -6.62
CA ILE A 348 -41.27 -0.15 -7.48
C ILE A 348 -39.77 0.10 -7.30
N GLY A 349 -39.35 1.37 -7.33
CA GLY A 349 -37.95 1.76 -7.11
C GLY A 349 -37.44 1.34 -5.74
N PHE A 350 -38.25 1.52 -4.69
CA PHE A 350 -37.92 1.15 -3.33
C PHE A 350 -37.79 -0.37 -3.16
N LEU A 351 -38.76 -1.16 -3.65
CA LEU A 351 -38.69 -2.62 -3.60
C LEU A 351 -37.49 -3.15 -4.39
N GLY A 352 -37.23 -2.56 -5.56
CA GLY A 352 -36.08 -2.91 -6.38
C GLY A 352 -34.75 -2.56 -5.71
N GLY A 353 -34.63 -1.37 -5.13
CA GLY A 353 -33.43 -0.94 -4.41
C GLY A 353 -33.17 -1.77 -3.15
N LEU A 354 -34.21 -2.04 -2.35
CA LEU A 354 -34.09 -2.90 -1.17
C LEU A 354 -33.67 -4.33 -1.57
N GLY A 355 -34.29 -4.87 -2.63
CA GLY A 355 -33.92 -6.17 -3.20
C GLY A 355 -32.47 -6.20 -3.72
N GLY A 356 -32.01 -5.13 -4.36
CA GLY A 356 -30.63 -5.07 -4.85
C GLY A 356 -29.60 -4.86 -3.76
N VAL A 357 -29.89 -4.06 -2.73
CA VAL A 357 -29.00 -3.93 -1.56
C VAL A 357 -28.87 -5.26 -0.83
N THR A 358 -29.99 -5.97 -0.59
CA THR A 358 -29.96 -7.27 0.08
C THR A 358 -29.23 -8.33 -0.75
N LEU A 359 -29.47 -8.38 -2.07
CA LEU A 359 -28.79 -9.30 -2.97
C LEU A 359 -27.30 -8.96 -3.12
N GLY A 360 -26.95 -7.67 -3.23
CA GLY A 360 -25.57 -7.20 -3.28
C GLY A 360 -24.80 -7.52 -2.01
N TRP A 361 -25.41 -7.31 -0.84
CA TRP A 361 -24.81 -7.69 0.44
C TRP A 361 -24.61 -9.21 0.56
N ALA A 362 -25.61 -10.00 0.19
CA ALA A 362 -25.51 -11.47 0.22
C ALA A 362 -24.42 -11.99 -0.73
N LEU A 363 -24.31 -11.41 -1.94
CA LEU A 363 -23.25 -11.75 -2.88
C LEU A 363 -21.87 -11.33 -2.37
N GLY A 364 -21.76 -10.19 -1.69
CA GLY A 364 -20.50 -9.74 -1.08
C GLY A 364 -19.98 -10.74 -0.04
N GLN A 365 -20.87 -11.22 0.84
CA GLN A 365 -20.53 -12.25 1.83
C GLN A 365 -20.05 -13.56 1.18
N VAL A 366 -20.69 -14.00 0.10
CA VAL A 366 -20.29 -15.21 -0.63
C VAL A 366 -18.95 -15.02 -1.34
N ALA A 367 -18.69 -13.82 -1.86
CA ALA A 367 -17.44 -13.48 -2.54
C ALA A 367 -16.26 -13.29 -1.56
N ASN A 368 -16.50 -13.34 -0.24
CA ASN A 368 -15.50 -13.13 0.81
C ASN A 368 -14.78 -11.77 0.67
N VAL A 369 -15.55 -10.75 0.27
CA VAL A 369 -15.12 -9.35 0.09
C VAL A 369 -15.77 -8.47 1.15
#